data_AF-A0A6P9E978-F1
#
_entry.id   AF-A0A6P9E978-F1
#
_cell.length_a   1.000
_cell.length_b   1.000
_cell.length_c   1.000
_cell.angle_alpha   90.00
_cell.angle_beta   90.00
_cell.angle_gamma   90.00
#
_symmetry.space_group_name_H-M   'P 1'
#
loop_
_entity.id
_entity.type
_entity.pdbx_description
1 polymer ?
#
loop_
_entity_poly.entity_id
_entity_poly.type
_entity_poly.pdbx_seq_one_letter_code
_entity_poly.pdbx_strand_id
1 'polypeptide(L)'
;METGEMGLVELFGYDKELSLIPPPVSSENCGWQDNEREDMTEEEYCSYRDQVLKTDGFDVDRIPGVSCFHQIEPCNLDDKSWDYEGYSWLAIKEYNFRFKDANAGLEFVKVLKAMAQGANVIRFYLTLEARDLADGGKTKIYQAVVLSGVTEDTVSSFRLKPPEHEEGFSHGKEWFWEDHLCSGLIC
;
A
#
# COMPACT_ATOMS: atom_id res chain seq x y z
N MET A 1 -31.52 25.69 -40.46
CA MET A 1 -30.85 25.59 -39.16
C MET A 1 -29.58 24.80 -39.40
N GLU A 2 -28.45 25.47 -39.42
CA GLU A 2 -27.12 24.85 -39.44
C GLU A 2 -26.29 25.55 -38.36
N THR A 3 -25.76 24.74 -37.46
CA THR A 3 -24.95 25.08 -36.29
C THR A 3 -23.49 25.21 -36.71
N GLY A 4 -22.88 26.38 -36.53
CA GLY A 4 -21.45 26.59 -36.73
C GLY A 4 -20.64 26.11 -35.51
N GLU A 5 -19.71 25.18 -35.73
CA GLU A 5 -18.72 24.74 -34.75
C GLU A 5 -17.65 25.83 -34.55
N MET A 6 -17.46 26.29 -33.30
CA MET A 6 -16.33 27.16 -32.96
C MET A 6 -15.08 26.32 -32.72
N GLY A 7 -13.95 26.72 -33.33
CA GLY A 7 -12.68 26.01 -33.24
C GLY A 7 -11.99 26.18 -31.88
N LEU A 8 -11.26 25.15 -31.45
CA LEU A 8 -10.53 25.06 -30.17
C LEU A 8 -9.55 26.22 -29.87
N VAL A 9 -9.18 27.00 -30.89
CA VAL A 9 -8.27 28.14 -30.75
C VAL A 9 -8.92 29.32 -30.04
N GLU A 10 -10.24 29.52 -30.20
CA GLU A 10 -10.97 30.59 -29.50
C GLU A 10 -11.26 30.21 -28.04
N LEU A 11 -11.25 28.92 -27.70
CA LEU A 11 -11.59 28.42 -26.36
C LEU A 11 -10.40 28.49 -25.37
N PHE A 12 -9.15 28.45 -25.87
CA PHE A 12 -7.96 28.27 -25.03
C PHE A 12 -6.79 29.22 -25.33
N GLY A 13 -7.03 30.39 -25.93
CA GLY A 13 -6.07 31.51 -26.09
C GLY A 13 -4.58 31.16 -25.88
N TYR A 14 -3.93 30.58 -26.89
CA TYR A 14 -2.51 30.24 -26.81
C TYR A 14 -1.64 31.45 -27.13
N ASP A 15 -0.79 31.85 -26.17
CA ASP A 15 0.21 32.89 -26.34
C ASP A 15 1.39 32.43 -27.21
N LYS A 16 1.86 33.33 -28.07
CA LYS A 16 2.70 33.06 -29.24
C LYS A 16 4.21 33.04 -28.96
N GLU A 17 4.65 32.74 -27.73
CA GLU A 17 6.06 32.86 -27.29
C GLU A 17 6.75 31.54 -26.85
N LEU A 18 6.33 30.38 -27.35
CA LEU A 18 7.03 29.11 -27.08
C LEU A 18 7.92 28.60 -28.24
N SER A 19 8.28 29.45 -29.21
CA SER A 19 9.01 29.03 -30.42
C SER A 19 10.55 28.99 -30.30
N LEU A 20 11.13 28.72 -29.12
CA LEU A 20 12.61 28.68 -28.94
C LEU A 20 13.13 27.44 -28.21
N ILE A 21 12.56 26.26 -28.46
CA ILE A 21 13.19 25.00 -28.04
C ILE A 21 13.89 24.38 -29.27
N PRO A 22 15.23 24.25 -29.29
CA PRO A 22 15.94 23.62 -30.39
C PRO A 22 15.64 22.11 -30.45
N PRO A 23 15.76 21.47 -31.64
CA PRO A 23 15.41 20.06 -31.80
C PRO A 23 16.32 19.16 -30.94
N PRO A 24 15.82 18.01 -30.48
CA PRO A 24 16.57 17.13 -29.59
C PRO A 24 17.85 16.65 -30.28
N VAL A 25 18.97 16.86 -29.60
CA VAL A 25 20.26 16.26 -29.93
C VAL A 25 20.08 14.73 -29.92
N SER A 26 20.52 14.07 -30.98
CA SER A 26 20.61 12.61 -31.00
C SER A 26 21.57 12.17 -29.90
N SER A 27 21.05 11.60 -28.81
CA SER A 27 21.85 11.12 -27.68
C SER A 27 22.53 9.80 -28.05
N GLU A 28 23.59 9.88 -28.84
CA GLU A 28 24.61 8.84 -28.85
C GLU A 28 25.41 8.98 -27.53
N ASN A 29 25.51 7.86 -26.79
CA ASN A 29 26.20 7.67 -25.52
C ASN A 29 25.55 8.24 -24.24
N CYS A 30 24.39 7.69 -23.87
CA CYS A 30 24.15 7.37 -22.45
C CYS A 30 24.55 5.91 -22.26
N GLY A 31 25.77 5.66 -21.80
CA GLY A 31 26.23 4.33 -21.42
C GLY A 31 25.49 3.84 -20.19
N TRP A 32 24.23 3.43 -20.35
CA TRP A 32 23.57 2.53 -19.44
C TRP A 32 24.34 1.21 -19.55
N GLN A 33 25.16 0.93 -18.56
CA GLN A 33 25.71 -0.42 -18.43
C GLN A 33 24.50 -1.34 -18.23
N ASP A 34 24.29 -2.25 -19.17
CA ASP A 34 23.36 -3.38 -19.12
C ASP A 34 23.75 -4.33 -17.97
N ASN A 35 23.74 -3.83 -16.75
CA ASN A 35 24.02 -4.62 -15.55
C ASN A 35 22.69 -5.15 -15.00
N GLU A 36 22.25 -6.23 -15.65
CA GLU A 36 21.72 -7.46 -15.03
C GLU A 36 20.48 -7.37 -14.10
N ARG A 37 19.33 -7.62 -14.75
CA ARG A 37 18.01 -8.07 -14.25
C ARG A 37 17.12 -6.99 -13.60
N GLU A 38 16.28 -6.34 -14.42
CA GLU A 38 15.21 -5.44 -13.95
C GLU A 38 13.83 -6.11 -13.93
N ASP A 39 13.63 -7.15 -14.76
CA ASP A 39 12.34 -7.82 -14.93
C ASP A 39 12.19 -9.07 -14.05
N MET A 40 11.07 -9.16 -13.35
CA MET A 40 10.66 -10.36 -12.60
C MET A 40 10.38 -11.52 -13.55
N THR A 41 10.95 -12.70 -13.27
CA THR A 41 10.63 -13.93 -14.00
C THR A 41 9.21 -14.41 -13.66
N GLU A 42 8.63 -15.26 -14.52
CA GLU A 42 7.30 -15.84 -14.26
C GLU A 42 7.27 -16.67 -12.96
N GLU A 43 8.34 -17.40 -12.66
CA GLU A 43 8.46 -18.19 -11.42
C GLU A 43 8.51 -17.29 -10.17
N GLU A 44 9.30 -16.21 -10.22
CA GLU A 44 9.37 -15.21 -9.15
C GLU A 44 8.02 -14.52 -8.96
N TYR A 45 7.32 -14.18 -10.05
CA TYR A 45 6.00 -13.59 -10.01
C TYR A 45 4.95 -14.53 -9.42
N CYS A 46 4.94 -15.81 -9.83
CA CYS A 46 4.06 -16.81 -9.26
C CYS A 46 4.30 -16.98 -7.76
N SER A 47 5.57 -17.09 -7.34
CA SER A 47 5.92 -17.19 -5.92
C SER A 47 5.49 -15.96 -5.12
N TYR A 48 5.76 -14.75 -5.63
CA TYR A 48 5.31 -13.50 -5.02
C TYR A 48 3.78 -13.44 -4.92
N ARG A 49 3.08 -13.75 -6.01
CA ARG A 49 1.61 -13.72 -6.07
C ARG A 49 1.00 -14.70 -5.07
N ASP A 50 1.55 -15.91 -4.96
CA ASP A 50 1.09 -16.92 -4.02
C ASP A 50 1.25 -16.44 -2.58
N GLN A 51 2.39 -15.81 -2.25
CA GLN A 51 2.60 -15.19 -0.93
C GLN A 51 1.58 -14.08 -0.66
N VAL A 52 1.38 -13.15 -1.60
CA VAL A 52 0.40 -12.06 -1.45
C VAL A 52 -1.01 -12.60 -1.24
N LEU A 53 -1.45 -13.58 -2.04
CA LEU A 53 -2.78 -14.18 -1.90
C LEU A 53 -2.93 -14.95 -0.57
N LYS A 54 -1.87 -15.62 -0.14
CA LYS A 54 -1.87 -16.38 1.11
C LYS A 54 -1.94 -15.46 2.32
N THR A 55 -1.17 -14.37 2.32
CA THR A 55 -0.93 -13.54 3.51
C THR A 55 -1.66 -12.20 3.48
N ASP A 56 -2.38 -11.92 2.39
CA ASP A 56 -2.96 -10.61 2.05
C ASP A 56 -1.92 -9.49 2.02
N GLY A 57 -0.67 -9.82 1.66
CA GLY A 57 0.44 -8.87 1.59
C GLY A 57 1.11 -8.55 2.94
N PHE A 58 0.70 -9.17 4.05
CA PHE A 58 1.33 -8.95 5.37
C PHE A 58 2.62 -9.75 5.58
N ASP A 59 2.87 -10.77 4.74
CA ASP A 59 4.10 -11.55 4.76
C ASP A 59 4.51 -11.89 3.33
N VAL A 60 5.50 -11.17 2.82
CA VAL A 60 6.03 -11.32 1.47
C VAL A 60 7.55 -11.20 1.55
N ASP A 61 8.25 -12.16 0.96
CA ASP A 61 9.69 -12.17 0.86
C ASP A 61 10.16 -11.15 -0.19
N ARG A 62 11.28 -10.47 0.12
CA ARG A 62 11.94 -9.62 -0.85
C ARG A 62 12.56 -10.47 -1.96
N ILE A 63 12.28 -10.15 -3.21
CA ILE A 63 12.91 -10.80 -4.38
C ILE A 63 14.23 -10.06 -4.67
N PRO A 64 15.41 -10.68 -4.49
CA PRO A 64 16.68 -10.00 -4.69
C PRO A 64 16.92 -9.64 -6.15
N GLY A 65 17.33 -8.40 -6.41
CA GLY A 65 17.68 -7.95 -7.76
C GLY A 65 16.48 -7.80 -8.69
N VAL A 66 15.26 -7.62 -8.14
CA VAL A 66 14.07 -7.27 -8.91
C VAL A 66 13.49 -6.00 -8.31
N SER A 67 13.05 -5.07 -9.16
CA SER A 67 12.39 -3.84 -8.76
C SER A 67 11.16 -3.64 -9.64
N CYS A 68 10.00 -4.08 -9.17
CA CYS A 68 8.76 -3.94 -9.91
C CYS A 68 7.86 -2.87 -9.30
N PHE A 69 7.27 -2.03 -10.16
CA PHE A 69 6.27 -1.06 -9.74
C PHE A 69 5.07 -1.77 -9.08
N HIS A 70 4.53 -1.20 -8.01
CA HIS A 70 3.47 -1.80 -7.18
C HIS A 70 3.80 -3.10 -6.45
N GLN A 71 5.06 -3.54 -6.41
CA GLN A 71 5.46 -4.66 -5.58
C GLN A 71 5.30 -4.33 -4.09
N ILE A 72 4.80 -5.30 -3.32
CA ILE A 72 4.79 -5.26 -1.85
C ILE A 72 6.17 -5.70 -1.38
N GLU A 73 6.84 -4.87 -0.58
CA GLU A 73 8.17 -5.17 -0.04
C GLU A 73 8.21 -5.06 1.49
N PRO A 74 9.04 -5.89 2.16
CA PRO A 74 9.26 -5.78 3.58
C PRO A 74 10.00 -4.49 3.95
N CYS A 75 9.51 -3.82 4.97
CA CYS A 75 10.11 -2.61 5.51
C CYS A 75 11.12 -2.95 6.63
N ASN A 76 12.19 -2.16 6.71
CA ASN A 76 13.05 -2.14 7.88
C ASN A 76 12.42 -1.25 8.95
N LEU A 77 12.08 -1.81 10.12
CA LEU A 77 11.51 -1.04 11.24
C LEU A 77 12.53 -0.12 11.93
N ASP A 78 13.83 -0.38 11.78
CA ASP A 78 14.89 0.50 12.29
C ASP A 78 15.07 1.74 11.40
N ASP A 79 14.54 1.71 10.17
CA ASP A 79 14.53 2.85 9.27
C ASP A 79 13.46 3.86 9.69
N LYS A 80 13.87 5.11 9.85
CA LYS A 80 13.02 6.23 10.28
C LYS A 80 12.41 7.00 9.12
N SER A 81 12.51 6.49 7.88
CA SER A 81 11.81 7.08 6.74
C SER A 81 10.29 7.14 6.92
N TRP A 82 9.72 6.23 7.72
CA TRP A 82 8.27 6.12 7.93
C TRP A 82 7.93 5.99 9.42
N ASP A 83 6.76 6.50 9.80
CA ASP A 83 6.27 6.47 11.19
C ASP A 83 5.38 5.25 11.45
N TYR A 84 5.99 4.06 11.46
CA TYR A 84 5.24 2.80 11.66
C TYR A 84 4.50 2.74 13.01
N GLU A 85 5.09 3.35 14.06
CA GLU A 85 4.42 3.47 15.36
C GLU A 85 3.20 4.39 15.27
N GLY A 86 3.34 5.57 14.66
CA GLY A 86 2.24 6.49 14.42
C GLY A 86 1.10 5.88 13.61
N TYR A 87 1.41 5.15 12.54
CA TYR A 87 0.41 4.42 11.75
C TYR A 87 -0.30 3.33 12.56
N SER A 88 0.43 2.61 13.41
CA SER A 88 -0.15 1.59 14.28
C SER A 88 -1.04 2.19 15.37
N TRP A 89 -0.64 3.33 15.94
CA TRP A 89 -1.46 4.10 16.86
C TRP A 89 -2.73 4.62 16.21
N LEU A 90 -2.64 5.10 14.96
CA LEU A 90 -3.79 5.52 14.18
C LEU A 90 -4.78 4.36 13.98
N ALA A 91 -4.29 3.17 13.63
CA ALA A 91 -5.11 1.98 13.49
C ALA A 91 -5.85 1.59 14.79
N ILE A 92 -5.15 1.62 15.93
CA ILE A 92 -5.75 1.35 17.25
C ILE A 92 -6.76 2.43 17.63
N LYS A 93 -6.46 3.70 17.36
CA LYS A 93 -7.38 4.81 17.63
C LYS A 93 -8.66 4.69 16.82
N GLU A 94 -8.55 4.32 15.54
CA GLU A 94 -9.71 4.09 14.68
C GLU A 94 -10.56 2.92 15.18
N TYR A 95 -9.94 1.79 15.54
CA TYR A 95 -10.65 0.66 16.16
C TYR A 95 -11.42 1.12 17.42
N ASN A 96 -10.73 1.77 18.35
CA ASN A 96 -11.33 2.23 19.61
C ASN A 96 -12.46 3.23 19.37
N PHE A 97 -12.35 4.07 18.34
CA PHE A 97 -13.41 5.00 17.96
C PHE A 97 -14.63 4.26 17.41
N ARG A 98 -14.44 3.30 16.49
CA ARG A 98 -15.52 2.51 15.87
C ARG A 98 -16.28 1.65 16.89
N PHE A 99 -15.57 1.08 17.87
CA PHE A 99 -16.13 0.14 18.86
C PHE A 99 -16.30 0.73 20.27
N LYS A 100 -16.26 2.06 20.42
CA LYS A 100 -16.37 2.74 21.71
C LYS A 100 -17.58 2.31 22.55
N ASP A 101 -18.71 2.03 21.89
CA ASP A 101 -19.97 1.69 22.55
C ASP A 101 -20.09 0.18 22.87
N ALA A 102 -19.18 -0.65 22.34
CA ALA A 102 -19.16 -2.10 22.54
C ALA A 102 -18.28 -2.54 23.72
N ASN A 103 -17.71 -1.60 24.49
CA ASN A 103 -16.71 -1.87 25.53
C ASN A 103 -15.51 -2.71 25.01
N ALA A 104 -15.21 -2.60 23.71
CA ALA A 104 -14.09 -3.25 23.07
C ALA A 104 -12.99 -2.22 22.84
N GLY A 105 -11.97 -2.23 23.69
CA GLY A 105 -10.84 -1.30 23.62
C GLY A 105 -9.52 -2.04 23.45
N LEU A 106 -8.62 -1.46 22.67
CA LEU A 106 -7.26 -1.94 22.46
C LEU A 106 -6.25 -0.91 22.98
N GLU A 107 -5.21 -1.41 23.64
CA GLU A 107 -4.03 -0.62 24.03
C GLU A 107 -2.84 -1.06 23.16
N PHE A 108 -2.25 -0.13 22.41
CA PHE A 108 -1.08 -0.41 21.57
C PHE A 108 0.12 -0.85 22.41
N VAL A 109 0.86 -1.86 21.94
CA VAL A 109 2.10 -2.34 22.58
C VAL A 109 3.31 -2.04 21.70
N LYS A 110 3.36 -2.58 20.48
CA LYS A 110 4.47 -2.37 19.53
C LYS A 110 4.12 -2.79 18.12
N VAL A 111 4.92 -2.32 17.16
CA VAL A 111 4.93 -2.84 15.78
C VAL A 111 5.80 -4.10 15.73
N LEU A 112 5.35 -5.13 15.03
CA LEU A 112 6.08 -6.39 14.84
C LEU A 112 6.67 -6.51 13.44
N LYS A 113 5.93 -6.07 12.42
CA LYS A 113 6.31 -6.19 11.01
C LYS A 113 5.58 -5.10 10.20
N ALA A 114 6.22 -4.59 9.17
CA ALA A 114 5.61 -3.70 8.20
C ALA A 114 6.00 -4.13 6.78
N MET A 115 5.05 -4.04 5.86
CA MET A 115 5.26 -4.13 4.43
C MET A 115 4.76 -2.84 3.80
N ALA A 116 5.36 -2.41 2.69
CA ALA A 116 4.94 -1.23 1.96
C ALA A 116 4.68 -1.54 0.48
N GLN A 117 3.74 -0.81 -0.10
CA GLN A 117 3.43 -0.85 -1.51
C GLN A 117 3.24 0.58 -2.01
N GLY A 118 4.07 0.98 -2.97
CA GLY A 118 3.84 2.21 -3.72
C GLY A 118 2.71 2.01 -4.73
N ALA A 119 1.67 2.83 -4.65
CA ALA A 119 0.58 2.92 -5.62
C ALA A 119 0.26 4.40 -5.91
N ASN A 120 -1.03 4.76 -6.04
CA ASN A 120 -1.48 6.15 -6.04
C ASN A 120 -1.14 6.89 -4.73
N VAL A 121 -0.98 6.13 -3.64
CA VAL A 121 -0.51 6.51 -2.31
C VAL A 121 0.41 5.39 -1.79
N ILE A 122 1.04 5.57 -0.64
CA ILE A 122 1.80 4.48 -0.02
C ILE A 122 0.87 3.69 0.90
N ARG A 123 0.78 2.39 0.66
CA ARG A 123 0.00 1.46 1.47
C ARG A 123 0.92 0.67 2.38
N PHE A 124 0.67 0.74 3.68
CA PHE A 124 1.38 -0.04 4.70
C PHE A 124 0.51 -1.19 5.19
N TYR A 125 1.09 -2.39 5.18
CA TYR A 125 0.52 -3.59 5.79
C TYR A 125 1.25 -3.84 7.10
N LEU A 126 0.62 -3.48 8.22
CA LEU A 126 1.21 -3.47 9.54
C LEU A 126 0.74 -4.70 10.32
N THR A 127 1.70 -5.42 10.91
CA THR A 127 1.42 -6.41 11.96
C THR A 127 1.85 -5.80 13.29
N LEU A 128 0.93 -5.70 14.24
CA LEU A 128 1.13 -5.00 15.52
C LEU A 128 0.61 -5.81 16.70
N GLU A 129 1.21 -5.58 17.84
CA GLU A 129 0.82 -6.18 19.12
C GLU A 129 -0.01 -5.17 19.91
N ALA A 130 -1.16 -5.60 20.42
CA ALA A 130 -2.03 -4.78 21.28
C ALA A 130 -2.68 -5.62 22.38
N ARG A 131 -2.95 -4.99 23.53
CA ARG A 131 -3.73 -5.61 24.61
C ARG A 131 -5.21 -5.41 24.36
N ASP A 132 -5.95 -6.50 24.41
CA ASP A 132 -7.40 -6.50 24.34
C ASP A 132 -7.99 -6.27 25.73
N LEU A 133 -8.50 -5.06 25.96
CA LEU A 133 -9.06 -4.64 27.25
C LEU A 133 -10.36 -5.37 27.57
N ALA A 134 -11.10 -5.85 26.56
CA ALA A 134 -12.32 -6.63 26.77
C ALA A 134 -11.99 -8.08 27.21
N ASP A 135 -10.86 -8.62 26.75
CA ASP A 135 -10.36 -9.95 27.13
C ASP A 135 -9.34 -9.88 28.29
N GLY A 136 -9.64 -9.06 29.30
CA GLY A 136 -8.84 -8.96 30.52
C GLY A 136 -7.42 -8.43 30.33
N GLY A 137 -7.16 -7.67 29.25
CA GLY A 137 -5.84 -7.13 28.93
C GLY A 137 -4.89 -8.13 28.28
N LYS A 138 -5.40 -9.25 27.75
CA LYS A 138 -4.56 -10.22 27.04
C LYS A 138 -3.96 -9.61 25.78
N THR A 139 -2.68 -9.86 25.56
CA THR A 139 -2.00 -9.42 24.36
C THR A 139 -2.34 -10.30 23.17
N LYS A 140 -2.68 -9.67 22.05
CA LYS A 140 -3.01 -10.30 20.77
C LYS A 140 -2.27 -9.61 19.63
N ILE A 141 -2.15 -10.29 18.49
CA ILE A 141 -1.53 -9.75 17.28
C ILE A 141 -2.63 -9.35 16.31
N TYR A 142 -2.55 -8.12 15.82
CA TYR A 142 -3.49 -7.53 14.88
C TYR A 142 -2.78 -7.20 13.56
N GLN A 143 -3.58 -7.08 12.52
CA GLN A 143 -3.14 -6.69 11.18
C GLN A 143 -3.96 -5.49 10.73
N ALA A 144 -3.28 -4.46 10.23
CA ALA A 144 -3.88 -3.22 9.79
C ALA A 144 -3.34 -2.81 8.42
N VAL A 145 -4.22 -2.27 7.57
CA VAL A 145 -3.82 -1.60 6.34
C VAL A 145 -4.00 -0.10 6.52
N VAL A 146 -2.90 0.64 6.44
CA VAL A 146 -2.89 2.11 6.55
C VAL A 146 -2.46 2.68 5.20
N LEU A 147 -3.16 3.71 4.76
CA LEU A 147 -2.87 4.45 3.54
C LEU A 147 -2.27 5.79 3.92
N SER A 148 -1.02 6.01 3.55
CA SER A 148 -0.36 7.29 3.74
C SER A 148 -0.52 8.16 2.49
N GLY A 149 -1.46 9.10 2.58
CA GLY A 149 -1.79 10.03 1.52
C GLY A 149 -1.01 11.35 1.61
N VAL A 150 -1.21 12.23 0.63
CA VAL A 150 -0.58 13.55 0.60
C VAL A 150 -1.13 14.47 1.70
N THR A 151 -2.41 14.34 2.02
CA THR A 151 -3.12 15.23 2.97
C THR A 151 -3.32 14.60 4.34
N GLU A 152 -3.66 13.31 4.39
CA GLU A 152 -3.93 12.59 5.63
C GLU A 152 -3.63 11.10 5.48
N ASP A 153 -3.36 10.47 6.62
CA ASP A 153 -3.25 9.03 6.75
C ASP A 153 -4.61 8.44 7.16
N THR A 154 -4.99 7.32 6.56
CA THR A 154 -6.28 6.66 6.83
C THR A 154 -6.12 5.16 7.06
N VAL A 155 -6.98 4.57 7.88
CA VAL A 155 -6.95 3.13 8.19
C VAL A 155 -7.99 2.43 7.32
N SER A 156 -7.52 1.76 6.27
CA SER A 156 -8.39 1.07 5.32
C SER A 156 -8.98 -0.22 5.87
N SER A 157 -8.20 -1.02 6.58
CA SER A 157 -8.67 -2.34 7.05
C SER A 157 -8.00 -2.72 8.37
N PHE A 158 -8.70 -3.49 9.21
CA PHE A 158 -8.18 -3.94 10.49
C PHE A 158 -8.78 -5.28 10.91
N ARG A 159 -7.93 -6.21 11.39
CA ARG A 159 -8.35 -7.53 11.86
C ARG A 159 -7.43 -8.07 12.95
N LEU A 160 -7.92 -9.09 13.66
CA LEU A 160 -7.06 -9.99 14.42
C LEU A 160 -6.24 -10.85 13.44
N LYS A 161 -4.95 -11.08 13.72
CA LYS A 161 -4.12 -11.94 12.87
C LYS A 161 -4.71 -13.37 12.84
N PRO A 162 -5.01 -13.95 11.66
CA PRO A 162 -5.50 -15.33 11.56
C PRO A 162 -4.50 -16.36 12.11
N PRO A 163 -4.96 -17.52 12.63
CA PRO A 163 -4.09 -18.62 13.02
C PRO A 163 -3.44 -19.28 11.79
N GLU A 164 -2.17 -19.69 11.92
CA GLU A 164 -1.33 -20.21 10.82
C GLU A 164 -1.87 -21.49 10.14
N HIS A 165 -2.80 -22.21 10.78
CA HIS A 165 -3.39 -23.45 10.26
C HIS A 165 -4.61 -23.25 9.34
N GLU A 166 -5.11 -22.02 9.18
CA GLU A 166 -6.24 -21.67 8.31
C GLU A 166 -5.82 -20.85 7.08
N GLU A 167 -4.53 -20.85 6.74
CA GLU A 167 -3.96 -20.05 5.63
C GLU A 167 -4.22 -20.62 4.22
N GLY A 168 -5.29 -21.42 4.04
CA GLY A 168 -5.54 -22.17 2.80
C GLY A 168 -6.79 -21.78 2.01
N PHE A 169 -7.79 -21.11 2.60
CA PHE A 169 -9.01 -20.72 1.90
C PHE A 169 -9.57 -19.43 2.49
N SER A 170 -10.01 -18.51 1.62
CA SER A 170 -10.52 -17.16 1.94
C SER A 170 -11.77 -17.09 2.83
N HIS A 171 -12.17 -18.20 3.45
CA HIS A 171 -13.39 -18.31 4.24
C HIS A 171 -13.20 -18.08 5.76
N GLY A 172 -11.96 -17.87 6.24
CA GLY A 172 -11.66 -17.74 7.69
C GLY A 172 -11.06 -16.40 8.15
N LYS A 173 -10.84 -15.42 7.25
CA LYS A 173 -10.22 -14.14 7.61
C LYS A 173 -11.29 -13.09 7.91
N GLU A 174 -11.77 -13.04 9.14
CA GLU A 174 -12.78 -12.07 9.55
C GLU A 174 -12.16 -10.70 9.83
N TRP A 175 -12.43 -9.73 8.95
CA TRP A 175 -12.08 -8.34 9.16
C TRP A 175 -13.05 -7.67 10.14
N PHE A 176 -12.55 -6.87 11.07
CA PHE A 176 -13.43 -5.98 11.85
C PHE A 176 -14.04 -4.92 10.93
N TRP A 177 -13.24 -4.44 9.98
CA TRP A 177 -13.69 -3.75 8.79
C TRP A 177 -12.66 -3.90 7.69
N GLU A 178 -13.15 -3.83 6.46
CA GLU A 178 -12.35 -3.86 5.25
C GLU A 178 -12.93 -2.83 4.28
N ASP A 179 -12.24 -1.70 4.13
CA ASP A 179 -12.53 -0.76 3.07
C ASP A 179 -11.66 -1.15 1.88
N HIS A 180 -12.23 -1.89 0.92
CA HIS A 180 -11.60 -2.15 -0.37
C HIS A 180 -11.35 -0.82 -1.09
N LEU A 181 -10.14 -0.25 -0.94
CA LEU A 181 -9.62 0.59 -2.00
C LEU A 181 -9.06 -0.32 -3.10
N CYS A 182 -9.79 -0.33 -4.22
CA CYS A 182 -9.64 -1.08 -5.47
C CYS A 182 -10.53 -2.33 -5.61
N SER A 183 -11.84 -2.08 -5.76
CA SER A 183 -12.65 -2.91 -6.65
C SER A 183 -12.15 -2.76 -8.10
N GLY A 184 -11.24 -3.62 -8.53
CA GLY A 184 -10.97 -3.92 -9.95
C GLY A 184 -10.14 -2.92 -10.76
N LEU A 185 -9.20 -3.48 -11.53
CA LEU A 185 -8.38 -2.87 -12.60
C LEU A 185 -7.42 -1.77 -12.10
N ILE A 186 -6.11 -1.93 -12.27
CA ILE A 186 -5.41 -1.93 -13.55
C ILE A 186 -4.17 -2.85 -13.47
N CYS A 187 -3.92 -3.50 -14.61
CA CYS A 187 -2.84 -4.41 -14.94
C CYS A 187 -1.43 -3.83 -14.79
#